data_AF-A0A9N7H0L7-F1
#
_entry.id   AF-A0A9N7H0L7-F1
#
_cell.length_a   1.000
_cell.length_b   1.000
_cell.length_c   1.000
_cell.angle_alpha   90.00
_cell.angle_beta   90.00
_cell.angle_gamma   90.00
#
_symmetry.space_group_name_H-M   'P 1'
#
loop_
_entity.id
_entity.type
_entity.pdbx_description
1 polymer ?
#
loop_
_entity_poly.entity_id
_entity_poly.type
_entity_poly.pdbx_seq_one_letter_code
_entity_poly.pdbx_strand_id
1 'polypeptide(L)'
;MRLCDLELAEKMRERYRKAVKAFEEAAEYPNGFFTIGSHFHHAPDIAKLSGAELTPLLGRQAAEIAIELIGLGINMDNEVSEHLVPYVMAARDAAVEAAKGGSKEQ
;
A
#
# COMPACT_ATOMS: atom_id res chain seq x y z
N MET A 1 -20.24 9.74 -11.32
CA MET A 1 -18.82 10.06 -11.06
C MET A 1 -18.33 11.01 -12.13
N ARG A 2 -17.56 12.04 -11.78
CA ARG A 2 -16.96 12.94 -12.77
C ARG A 2 -15.78 12.21 -13.44
N LEU A 3 -15.47 12.53 -14.70
CA LEU A 3 -14.35 11.92 -15.45
C LEU A 3 -13.03 11.95 -14.65
N CYS A 4 -12.77 13.03 -13.91
CA CYS A 4 -11.61 13.17 -13.04
C CYS A 4 -11.53 12.11 -11.92
N ASP A 5 -12.67 11.69 -11.37
CA ASP A 5 -12.73 10.68 -10.32
C ASP A 5 -12.38 9.29 -10.87
N LEU A 6 -12.71 9.05 -12.14
CA LEU A 6 -12.47 7.77 -12.82
C LEU A 6 -10.99 7.61 -13.20
N GLU A 7 -10.36 8.66 -13.75
CA GLU A 7 -8.92 8.67 -14.04
C GLU A 7 -8.07 8.55 -12.76
N LEU A 8 -8.51 9.19 -11.67
CA LEU A 8 -7.86 9.07 -10.37
C LEU A 8 -7.98 7.63 -9.84
N ALA A 9 -9.16 7.03 -9.94
CA ALA A 9 -9.41 5.64 -9.55
C ALA A 9 -8.54 4.65 -10.34
N GLU A 10 -8.41 4.82 -11.65
CA GLU A 10 -7.56 3.97 -12.48
C GLU A 10 -6.07 4.11 -12.14
N LYS A 11 -5.60 5.34 -11.91
CA LYS A 11 -4.22 5.60 -11.49
C LYS A 11 -3.92 5.03 -10.10
N MET A 12 -4.88 5.12 -9.18
CA MET A 12 -4.80 4.50 -7.85
C MET A 12 -4.75 2.97 -7.95
N ARG A 13 -5.60 2.37 -8.80
CA ARG A 13 -5.55 0.92 -9.08
C ARG A 13 -4.22 0.47 -9.68
N GLU A 14 -3.65 1.24 -10.60
CA GLU A 14 -2.35 0.91 -11.18
C GLU A 14 -1.26 0.93 -10.11
N ARG A 15 -1.26 1.94 -9.23
CA ARG A 15 -0.34 2.03 -8.09
C ARG A 15 -0.53 0.86 -7.12
N TYR A 16 -1.78 0.52 -6.82
CA TYR A 16 -2.11 -0.63 -5.99
C TYR A 16 -1.54 -1.92 -6.56
N ARG A 17 -1.79 -2.21 -7.84
CA ARG A 17 -1.26 -3.42 -8.51
C ARG A 17 0.26 -3.49 -8.50
N LYS A 18 0.94 -2.35 -8.72
CA LYS A 18 2.40 -2.27 -8.62
C LYS A 18 2.89 -2.57 -7.20
N ALA A 19 2.21 -2.03 -6.18
CA ALA A 19 2.55 -2.28 -4.78
C ALA A 19 2.33 -3.74 -4.37
N VAL A 20 1.20 -4.35 -4.77
CA VAL A 20 0.91 -5.77 -4.52
C VAL A 20 1.94 -6.67 -5.19
N LYS A 21 2.28 -6.41 -6.46
CA LYS A 21 3.29 -7.18 -7.16
C LYS A 21 4.65 -7.11 -6.47
N ALA A 22 5.09 -5.91 -6.08
CA ALA A 22 6.35 -5.73 -5.36
C ALA A 22 6.32 -6.41 -3.98
N PHE A 23 5.16 -6.40 -3.30
CA PHE A 23 4.96 -7.09 -2.03
C PHE A 23 5.07 -8.62 -2.20
N GLU A 24 4.42 -9.19 -3.22
CA GLU A 24 4.48 -10.63 -3.51
C GLU A 24 5.90 -11.06 -3.87
N GLU A 25 6.61 -10.27 -4.67
CA GLU A 25 8.03 -10.51 -4.98
C GLU A 25 8.91 -10.46 -3.72
N ALA A 26 8.71 -9.47 -2.83
CA ALA A 26 9.45 -9.37 -1.57
C ALA A 26 9.13 -10.52 -0.59
N ALA A 27 7.88 -10.99 -0.59
CA ALA A 27 7.43 -12.10 0.23
C ALA A 27 7.95 -13.46 -0.28
N GLU A 28 8.08 -13.64 -1.60
CA GLU A 28 8.66 -14.84 -2.21
C GLU A 28 10.17 -14.93 -1.97
N TYR A 29 10.86 -13.78 -1.96
CA TYR A 29 12.31 -13.69 -1.75
C TYR A 29 12.67 -12.92 -0.47
N PRO A 30 12.38 -13.45 0.74
CA PRO A 30 12.60 -12.72 2.00
C PRO A 30 14.08 -12.41 2.26
N ASN A 31 15.00 -13.23 1.76
CA ASN A 31 16.45 -13.02 1.85
C ASN A 31 17.02 -12.27 0.62
N GLY A 32 16.19 -11.97 -0.38
CA GLY A 32 16.59 -11.20 -1.56
C GLY A 32 16.80 -9.74 -1.19
N PHE A 33 17.83 -9.10 -1.76
CA PHE A 33 18.05 -7.68 -1.59
C PHE A 33 17.45 -6.91 -2.76
N PHE A 34 16.55 -5.98 -2.46
CA PHE A 34 15.95 -5.10 -3.45
C PHE A 34 16.48 -3.68 -3.25
N THR A 35 16.75 -3.00 -4.36
CA THR A 35 17.27 -1.63 -4.35
C THR A 35 16.13 -0.62 -4.23
N ILE A 36 16.30 0.35 -3.34
CA ILE A 36 15.42 1.52 -3.26
C ILE A 36 16.02 2.60 -4.16
N GLY A 37 15.36 2.82 -5.29
CA GLY A 37 15.71 3.86 -6.22
C GLY A 37 15.53 5.25 -5.62
N SER A 38 16.39 6.17 -6.02
CA SER A 38 16.26 7.58 -5.68
C SER A 38 15.21 8.26 -6.55
N HIS A 39 14.43 9.18 -5.99
CA HIS A 39 13.50 10.03 -6.76
C HIS A 39 14.21 10.94 -7.76
N PHE A 40 15.53 11.11 -7.64
CA PHE A 40 16.33 11.85 -8.60
C PHE A 40 16.73 10.93 -9.75
N HIS A 41 16.31 11.28 -10.98
CA HIS A 41 16.53 10.52 -12.23
C HIS A 41 17.99 10.07 -12.52
N HIS A 42 18.98 10.57 -11.77
CA HIS A 42 20.40 10.26 -11.93
C HIS A 42 21.12 9.86 -10.63
N ALA A 43 20.40 9.62 -9.54
CA ALA A 43 21.03 9.28 -8.28
C ALA A 43 21.16 7.75 -8.11
N PRO A 44 22.27 7.26 -7.53
CA PRO A 44 22.45 5.85 -7.22
C PRO A 44 21.39 5.35 -6.24
N ASP A 45 21.21 4.03 -6.18
CA ASP A 45 20.36 3.37 -5.20
C ASP A 45 20.67 3.91 -3.80
N ILE A 46 19.64 4.38 -3.08
CA ILE A 46 19.83 5.03 -1.77
C ILE A 46 20.03 3.98 -0.68
N ALA A 47 19.43 2.80 -0.86
CA ALA A 47 19.53 1.69 0.09
C ALA A 47 19.24 0.35 -0.59
N LYS A 48 19.69 -0.73 0.06
CA LYS A 48 19.24 -2.09 -0.22
C LYS A 48 18.53 -2.60 1.01
N LEU A 49 17.28 -3.03 0.85
CA LEU A 49 16.53 -3.69 1.91
C LEU A 49 16.34 -5.15 1.54
N SER A 50 16.34 -6.01 2.55
CA SER A 50 15.93 -7.39 2.36
C SER A 50 14.43 -7.47 2.07
N GLY A 51 13.99 -8.54 1.40
CA GLY A 51 12.56 -8.82 1.20
C GLY A 51 11.81 -8.85 2.53
N ALA A 52 12.41 -9.38 3.60
CA ALA A 52 11.83 -9.38 4.94
C ALA A 52 11.60 -7.97 5.52
N GLU A 53 12.49 -7.02 5.23
CA GLU A 53 12.33 -5.61 5.65
C GLU A 53 11.34 -4.85 4.75
N LEU A 54 11.27 -5.21 3.47
CA LEU A 54 10.38 -4.58 2.49
C LEU A 54 8.94 -5.05 2.59
N THR A 55 8.71 -6.34 2.85
CA THR A 55 7.39 -6.94 2.95
C THR A 55 6.44 -6.16 3.86
N PRO A 56 6.82 -5.76 5.10
CA PRO A 56 5.92 -4.97 5.94
C PRO A 56 5.69 -3.55 5.42
N LEU A 57 6.69 -2.92 4.80
CA LEU A 57 6.57 -1.58 4.23
C LEU A 57 5.63 -1.56 3.01
N LEU A 58 5.84 -2.50 2.09
CA LEU A 58 5.03 -2.66 0.88
C LEU A 58 3.62 -3.13 1.22
N GLY A 59 3.48 -4.04 2.19
CA GLY A 59 2.18 -4.50 2.69
C GLY A 59 1.36 -3.36 3.27
N ARG A 60 1.98 -2.49 4.08
CA ARG A 60 1.34 -1.28 4.60
C ARG A 60 0.93 -0.31 3.48
N GLN A 61 1.84 -0.03 2.55
CA GLN A 61 1.55 0.89 1.45
C GLN A 61 0.41 0.37 0.56
N ALA A 62 0.40 -0.92 0.23
CA ALA A 62 -0.68 -1.52 -0.54
C ALA A 62 -2.01 -1.49 0.22
N ALA A 63 -1.98 -1.73 1.54
CA ALA A 63 -3.16 -1.64 2.40
C ALA A 63 -3.75 -0.22 2.48
N GLU A 64 -2.90 0.81 2.60
CA GLU A 64 -3.33 2.21 2.60
C GLU A 64 -4.01 2.57 1.28
N ILE A 65 -3.43 2.19 0.14
CA ILE A 65 -4.05 2.43 -1.17
C ILE A 65 -5.37 1.65 -1.31
N ALA A 66 -5.46 0.42 -0.80
CA ALA A 66 -6.70 -0.34 -0.80
C ALA A 66 -7.81 0.35 0.00
N ILE A 67 -7.48 0.90 1.18
CA ILE A 67 -8.43 1.66 2.00
C ILE A 67 -8.89 2.92 1.28
N GLU A 68 -7.99 3.65 0.62
CA GLU A 68 -8.36 4.82 -0.20
C GLU A 68 -9.30 4.44 -1.34
N LEU A 69 -9.02 3.34 -2.06
CA LEU A 69 -9.88 2.83 -3.11
C LEU A 69 -11.27 2.42 -2.58
N ILE A 70 -11.33 1.74 -1.43
CA ILE A 70 -12.59 1.39 -0.75
C ILE A 70 -13.35 2.65 -0.33
N GLY A 71 -12.66 3.66 0.20
CA GLY A 71 -13.23 4.95 0.58
C GLY A 71 -13.83 5.72 -0.59
N LEU A 72 -13.30 5.53 -1.80
CA LEU A 72 -13.85 6.05 -3.06
C LEU A 72 -15.04 5.23 -3.60
N GLY A 73 -15.45 4.17 -2.89
CA GLY A 73 -16.54 3.28 -3.29
C GLY A 73 -16.15 2.21 -4.30
N ILE A 74 -14.85 1.96 -4.49
CA ILE A 74 -14.34 0.94 -5.40
C ILE A 74 -14.27 -0.40 -4.67
N ASN A 75 -14.91 -1.42 -5.23
CA ASN A 75 -14.84 -2.77 -4.68
C ASN A 75 -13.44 -3.36 -4.94
N MET A 76 -12.76 -3.72 -3.85
CA MET A 76 -11.40 -4.28 -3.84
C MET A 76 -11.37 -5.75 -3.38
N ASP A 77 -12.50 -6.36 -3.02
CA ASP A 77 -12.55 -7.70 -2.39
C ASP A 77 -11.88 -8.80 -3.24
N ASN A 78 -11.90 -8.67 -4.57
CA ASN A 78 -11.26 -9.62 -5.48
C ASN A 78 -9.81 -9.25 -5.85
N GLU A 79 -9.33 -8.07 -5.45
CA GLU A 79 -7.99 -7.55 -5.76
C GLU A 79 -7.05 -7.60 -4.54
N VAL A 80 -7.56 -7.90 -3.34
CA VAL A 80 -6.76 -8.05 -2.12
C VAL A 80 -6.24 -9.49 -2.00
N SER A 81 -4.92 -9.65 -2.15
CA SER A 81 -4.23 -10.93 -1.93
C SER A 81 -4.38 -11.39 -0.48
N GLU A 82 -4.46 -12.70 -0.24
CA GLU A 82 -4.64 -13.30 1.09
C GLU A 82 -3.53 -12.88 2.06
N HIS A 83 -2.31 -12.70 1.54
CA HIS A 83 -1.15 -12.22 2.29
C HIS A 83 -1.23 -10.73 2.67
N LEU A 84 -2.10 -9.97 2.02
CA LEU A 84 -2.30 -8.53 2.24
C LEU A 84 -3.43 -8.26 3.25
N VAL A 85 -4.35 -9.21 3.44
CA VAL A 85 -5.50 -9.09 4.36
C VAL A 85 -5.08 -8.66 5.78
N PRO A 86 -4.02 -9.23 6.41
CA PRO A 86 -3.59 -8.78 7.73
C PRO A 86 -3.19 -7.30 7.76
N TYR A 87 -2.58 -6.80 6.70
CA TYR A 87 -2.16 -5.40 6.58
C TYR A 87 -3.35 -4.46 6.38
N VAL A 88 -4.32 -4.86 5.56
CA VAL A 88 -5.56 -4.09 5.36
C VAL A 88 -6.36 -3.99 6.65
N MET A 89 -6.49 -5.09 7.40
CA MET A 89 -7.16 -5.09 8.70
C MET A 89 -6.43 -4.18 9.71
N ALA A 90 -5.10 -4.31 9.80
CA ALA A 90 -4.29 -3.48 10.69
C ALA A 90 -4.37 -1.98 10.35
N ALA A 91 -4.33 -1.63 9.06
CA ALA A 91 -4.45 -0.24 8.61
C ALA A 91 -5.86 0.33 8.85
N ARG A 92 -6.89 -0.49 8.69
CA ARG A 92 -8.28 -0.11 9.01
C ARG A 92 -8.46 0.12 10.50
N ASP A 93 -7.95 -0.75 11.35
CA ASP A 93 -8.00 -0.58 12.81
C ASP A 93 -7.27 0.69 13.24
N ALA A 94 -6.08 0.96 12.68
CA ALA A 94 -5.36 2.20 12.94
C ALA A 94 -6.16 3.45 12.52
N ALA A 95 -6.86 3.42 11.38
CA ALA A 95 -7.73 4.51 10.95
C ALA A 95 -8.95 4.70 11.87
N VAL A 96 -9.54 3.61 12.35
CA VAL A 96 -10.67 3.64 13.30
C VAL A 96 -10.23 4.21 14.66
N GLU A 97 -9.07 3.80 15.17
CA GLU A 97 -8.53 4.31 16.43
C GLU A 97 -8.13 5.79 16.32
N ALA A 98 -7.59 6.23 15.17
CA ALA A 98 -7.34 7.64 14.90
C ALA A 98 -8.64 8.47 14.90
N ALA A 99 -9.74 7.93 14.35
CA ALA A 99 -11.04 8.59 14.37
C ALA A 99 -11.67 8.66 15.77
N LYS A 100 -11.43 7.66 16.63
CA LYS A 100 -11.89 7.67 18.04
C LYS A 100 -11.05 8.58 18.94
N GLY A 101 -9.76 8.71 18.68
CA GLY A 101 -8.84 9.56 19.44
C GLY A 101 -9.10 11.07 19.29
N GLY A 102 -9.78 11.50 18.23
CA GLY A 102 -10.16 12.90 18.00
C GLY A 102 -11.38 13.40 18.76
N SER A 103 -12.03 12.57 19.60
CA SER A 103 -13.24 12.93 20.36
C SER A 103 -12.97 13.26 21.84
N LYS A 104 -11.74 13.62 22.21
CA LYS A 104 -11.41 14.08 23.57
C LYS A 104 -10.66 15.40 23.55
N GLU A 105 -11.36 16.48 23.22
CA GLU A 105 -11.02 17.83 23.67
C GLU A 105 -12.30 18.70 23.54
N GLN A 106 -13.14 18.65 24.58
CA GLN A 106 -14.12 19.68 24.95
C GLN A 106 -13.99 19.92 26.45
#